data_AF-A0A2V5Q7R7-F1
#
_entry.id   AF-A0A2V5Q7R7-F1
#
_cell.length_a   1.000
_cell.length_b   1.000
_cell.length_c   1.000
_cell.angle_alpha   90.00
_cell.angle_beta   90.00
_cell.angle_gamma   90.00
#
_symmetry.space_group_name_H-M   'P 1'
#
loop_
_entity.id
_entity.type
_entity.pdbx_description
1 polymer ?
#
loop_
_entity_poly.entity_id
_entity_poly.type
_entity_poly.pdbx_seq_one_letter_code
_entity_poly.pdbx_strand_id
1 'polypeptide(L)' 'MLTFFCVLLGAIIFEYSNGFHDAANAIATVVSTRVLTPRKAIAMAAFFNLTGALFGGAVASTIGKGLVDTNVV' A
#
# COMPACT_ATOMS: atom_id res chain seq x y z
N MET A 1 18.02 8.37 16.03
CA MET A 1 18.48 8.53 14.62
C MET A 1 18.60 7.18 13.92
N LEU A 2 19.39 6.23 14.42
CA LEU A 2 19.49 4.89 13.82
C LEU A 2 18.13 4.16 13.69
N THR A 3 17.33 4.16 14.76
CA THR A 3 15.99 3.54 14.80
C THR A 3 15.04 4.11 13.73
N PHE A 4 15.09 5.41 13.49
CA PHE A 4 14.30 6.06 12.44
C PHE A 4 14.64 5.51 11.06
N PHE A 5 15.94 5.39 10.74
CA PHE A 5 16.37 4.84 9.45
C PHE A 5 16.00 3.35 9.30
N CYS A 6 16.09 2.56 10.37
CA CYS A 6 15.65 1.16 10.33
C CYS A 6 14.15 1.03 10.05
N VAL A 7 13.33 1.84 10.73
CA VAL A 7 11.88 1.86 10.51
C VAL A 7 11.54 2.35 9.10
N LEU A 8 12.22 3.39 8.61
CA LEU A 8 12.03 3.91 7.26
C LEU A 8 12.34 2.85 6.20
N LEU A 9 13.48 2.15 6.32
CA LEU A 9 13.83 1.07 5.40
C LEU A 9 12.82 -0.07 5.46
N GLY A 10 12.40 -0.48 6.66
CA GLY A 10 11.37 -1.51 6.84
C GLY A 10 10.04 -1.11 6.21
N ALA A 11 9.61 0.12 6.41
CA ALA A 11 8.37 0.65 5.83
C ALA A 11 8.42 0.66 4.30
N ILE A 12 9.51 1.14 3.69
CA ILE A 12 9.68 1.14 2.22
C ILE A 12 9.60 -0.28 1.64
N ILE A 13 10.28 -1.25 2.26
CA ILE A 13 10.26 -2.64 1.81
C ILE A 13 8.86 -3.23 1.93
N PHE A 14 8.19 -3.00 3.07
CA PHE A 14 6.85 -3.47 3.31
C PHE A 14 5.84 -2.88 2.31
N GLU A 15 5.86 -1.57 2.11
CA GLU A 15 4.95 -0.88 1.19
C GLU A 15 5.13 -1.34 -0.25
N TYR A 16 6.37 -1.58 -0.67
CA TYR A 16 6.66 -2.13 -2.00
C TYR A 16 6.07 -3.54 -2.17
N SER A 17 6.29 -4.42 -1.18
CA SER A 17 5.76 -5.78 -1.23
C SER A 17 4.23 -5.78 -1.20
N ASN A 18 3.63 -4.97 -0.35
CA ASN A 18 2.18 -4.84 -0.23
C ASN A 18 1.55 -4.33 -1.55
N GLY A 19 2.10 -3.23 -2.09
CA GLY A 19 1.63 -2.66 -3.35
C GLY A 19 1.74 -3.62 -4.55
N PHE A 20 2.73 -4.52 -4.57
CA PHE A 20 2.84 -5.54 -5.63
C PHE A 20 1.70 -6.56 -5.57
N HIS A 21 1.35 -7.05 -4.38
CA HIS A 21 0.23 -7.97 -4.19
C HIS A 21 -1.11 -7.31 -4.54
N ASP A 22 -1.32 -6.08 -4.09
CA ASP A 22 -2.55 -5.34 -4.37
C ASP A 22 -2.70 -5.00 -5.86
N ALA A 23 -1.60 -4.64 -6.53
CA ALA A 23 -1.61 -4.43 -7.97
C ALA A 23 -2.02 -5.70 -8.72
N ALA A 24 -1.51 -6.88 -8.33
CA ALA A 24 -1.90 -8.14 -8.95
C ALA A 24 -3.40 -8.43 -8.78
N ASN A 25 -3.94 -8.23 -7.57
CA ASN A 25 -5.36 -8.40 -7.28
C ASN A 25 -6.24 -7.45 -8.10
N ALA A 26 -5.82 -6.18 -8.24
CA ALA A 26 -6.57 -5.16 -8.96
C ALA A 26 -6.61 -5.39 -10.48
N ILE A 27 -5.54 -5.92 -11.08
CA ILE A 27 -5.45 -6.06 -12.54
C ILE A 27 -5.87 -7.44 -13.07
N ALA A 28 -5.97 -8.46 -12.21
CA ALA A 28 -6.20 -9.84 -12.62
C ALA A 28 -7.41 -10.01 -13.54
N THR A 29 -8.53 -9.35 -13.22
CA THR A 29 -9.79 -9.45 -13.97
C THR A 29 -9.70 -8.79 -15.35
N VAL A 30 -9.21 -7.56 -15.42
CA VAL A 30 -9.13 -6.77 -16.66
C VAL A 30 -8.06 -7.28 -17.62
N VAL A 31 -6.98 -7.86 -17.10
CA VAL A 31 -5.93 -8.47 -17.92
C VAL A 31 -6.36 -9.86 -18.42
N SER A 32 -7.00 -10.68 -17.57
CA SER A 32 -7.50 -12.01 -17.95
C SER A 32 -8.59 -11.92 -19.04
N THR A 33 -9.49 -10.95 -18.92
CA THR A 33 -10.53 -10.67 -19.91
C THR A 33 -10.03 -9.92 -21.15
N ARG A 34 -8.74 -9.53 -21.18
CA ARG A 34 -8.09 -8.78 -22.27
C ARG A 34 -8.75 -7.43 -22.59
N VAL A 35 -9.48 -6.85 -21.65
CA VAL A 35 -10.07 -5.50 -21.77
C VAL A 35 -8.98 -4.44 -21.77
N LEU A 36 -7.92 -4.65 -20.99
CA LEU A 36 -6.75 -3.77 -20.90
C LEU A 36 -5.47 -4.54 -21.17
N THR A 37 -4.49 -3.89 -21.80
CA THR A 37 -3.14 -4.45 -21.90
C THR A 37 -2.46 -4.39 -20.52
N PRO A 38 -1.55 -5.34 -20.20
CA PRO A 38 -0.90 -5.40 -18.88
C PRO A 38 -0.27 -4.07 -18.45
N ARG A 39 0.37 -3.35 -19.37
CA ARG A 39 0.99 -2.05 -19.09
C ARG A 39 -0.03 -0.99 -18.66
N LYS A 40 -1.18 -0.92 -19.33
CA LYS A 40 -2.25 0.04 -19.00
C LYS A 40 -2.90 -0.33 -17.67
N ALA A 41 -3.10 -1.62 -17.41
CA ALA A 41 -3.65 -2.10 -16.15
C ALA A 41 -2.72 -1.78 -14.96
N ILE A 42 -1.40 -1.98 -15.11
CA ILE A 42 -0.41 -1.62 -14.08
C ILE A 42 -0.41 -0.11 -13.82
N ALA A 43 -0.46 0.73 -14.87
CA ALA A 43 -0.52 2.18 -14.70
C ALA A 43 -1.78 2.61 -13.94
N MET A 44 -2.91 1.99 -14.25
CA MET A 44 -4.18 2.21 -13.54
C MET A 44 -4.08 1.78 -12.07
N ALA A 45 -3.56 0.57 -11.81
CA ALA A 45 -3.38 0.05 -10.46
C ALA A 45 -2.46 0.96 -9.64
N ALA A 46 -1.32 1.38 -10.18
CA ALA A 46 -0.37 2.27 -9.51
C ALA A 46 -1.02 3.62 -9.13
N PHE A 47 -1.79 4.21 -10.06
CA PHE A 47 -2.48 5.47 -9.81
C PHE A 47 -3.52 5.34 -8.68
N PHE A 48 -4.36 4.31 -8.72
CA PHE A 48 -5.40 4.13 -7.69
C PHE A 48 -4.83 3.66 -6.35
N ASN A 49 -3.76 2.85 -6.32
CA ASN A 49 -3.08 2.48 -5.07
C ASN A 49 -2.49 3.70 -4.37
N LEU A 50 -1.75 4.54 -5.11
CA LEU A 50 -1.20 5.78 -4.57
C LEU A 50 -2.30 6.70 -4.06
N THR A 51 -3.37 6.87 -4.84
CA THR A 51 -4.51 7.70 -4.47
C THR A 51 -5.16 7.18 -3.19
N GLY A 52 -5.41 5.87 -3.08
CA GLY A 52 -5.96 5.24 -1.89
C GLY A 52 -5.08 5.45 -0.65
N ALA A 53 -3.76 5.30 -0.79
CA ALA A 53 -2.81 5.55 0.28
C ALA A 53 -2.86 7.00 0.79
N LEU A 54 -2.97 7.99 -0.12
CA LEU A 54 -3.08 9.40 0.25
C LEU A 54 -4.38 9.73 1.02
N PHE A 55 -5.47 9.03 0.73
CA PHE A 55 -6.75 9.22 1.43
C PHE A 55 -6.94 8.30 2.65
N GLY A 56 -6.04 7.35 2.89
CA GLY A 56 -6.15 6.30 3.91
C GLY A 56 -5.94 6.72 5.36
N GLY A 57 -5.84 8.02 5.67
CA GLY A 57 -5.47 8.52 7.00
C GLY A 57 -6.36 8.05 8.16
N ALA A 58 -7.66 7.83 7.91
CA ALA A 58 -8.58 7.32 8.92
C ALA A 58 -8.28 5.86 9.32
N VAL A 59 -7.91 5.02 8.37
CA VAL A 59 -7.52 3.62 8.62
C VAL A 59 -6.20 3.59 9.39
N ALA A 60 -5.21 4.40 8.97
CA ALA A 60 -3.93 4.51 9.66
C ALA A 60 -4.11 4.93 11.14
N SER A 61 -4.98 5.90 11.42
CA SER A 61 -5.29 6.33 12.80
C SER A 61 -5.93 5.23 13.63
N THR A 62 -6.80 4.41 13.01
CA THR A 62 -7.50 3.32 13.70
C THR A 62 -6.54 2.18 14.05
N ILE A 63 -5.69 1.79 13.11
CA ILE A 63 -4.67 0.75 13.31
C ILE A 63 -3.63 1.20 14.34
N GLY A 64 -3.17 2.45 14.29
CA GLY A 64 -2.20 2.99 15.25
C GLY A 64 -2.70 2.94 16.70
N LYS A 65 -3.97 3.32 16.92
CA LYS A 65 -4.59 3.27 18.26
C LYS A 65 -4.89 1.85 18.74
N GLY A 66 -5.17 0.93 17.83
CA GLY A 66 -5.51 -0.46 18.15
C GLY A 66 -4.30 -1.37 18.40
N LEU A 67 -3.10 -0.98 17.94
CA LEU A 67 -1.89 -1.80 18.03
C LEU A 67 -0.89 -1.34 19.09
N VAL A 68 -0.91 -0.06 19.49
CA VAL A 68 0.03 0.49 20.47
C VAL A 68 -0.73 1.21 21.57
N ASP A 69 -0.53 0.76 22.82
CA ASP A 69 -1.10 1.43 23.98
C ASP A 69 -0.33 2.72 24.25
N THR A 70 -0.96 3.84 23.90
CA THR A 70 -0.35 5.18 23.99
C THR A 70 -0.33 5.73 25.42
N ASN A 71 -0.87 4.98 26.40
CA ASN A 71 -0.87 5.38 27.82
C ASN A 71 0.37 4.90 28.60
N VAL A 72 1.23 4.07 28.00
CA VAL A 72 2.37 3.42 28.69
C VAL A 72 3.71 4.13 28.41
N VAL A 73 3.73 5.14 27.53
CA VAL A 73 4.92 5.91 27.11
C VAL A 73 4.81 7.40 27.42
#